data_AF-A0A9E1W5X6-F1
#
_entry.id   AF-A0A9E1W5X6-F1
#
_cell.length_a   1.000
_cell.length_b   1.000
_cell.length_c   1.000
_cell.angle_alpha   90.00
_cell.angle_beta   90.00
_cell.angle_gamma   90.00
#
_symmetry.space_group_name_H-M   'P 1'
#
loop_
_entity.id
_entity.type
_entity.pdbx_description
1 polymer ?
#
loop_
_entity_poly.entity_id
_entity_poly.type
_entity_poly.pdbx_seq_one_letter_code
_entity_poly.pdbx_strand_id
1 'polypeptide(L)'
;MTSLEASGIGRDSTSMWFVVWGERTFHMIYPQGTSAGLQRDNKGKQTKESSGLVFDVYRDKFTWDVGMSVRDWRYISRIANIDVSDLNATATSASADLHDLMVTAYYKLHQRKIPHCTRRQTCPPRHSPPPPAPQRGRPPRLAVRRQR
;
A
#
# COMPACT_ATOMS: atom_id res chain seq x y z
N MET A 1 -9.78 15.99 -0.55
CA MET A 1 -10.15 14.80 0.25
C MET A 1 -11.46 15.10 0.96
N THR A 2 -12.21 14.11 1.43
CA THR A 2 -13.46 14.40 2.14
C THR A 2 -13.15 14.67 3.62
N SER A 3 -13.40 15.88 4.11
CA SER A 3 -13.26 16.23 5.53
C SER A 3 -14.57 16.00 6.28
N LEU A 4 -14.42 15.56 7.52
CA LEU A 4 -15.43 15.53 8.57
C LEU A 4 -14.89 16.39 9.70
N GLU A 5 -15.74 17.24 10.26
CA GLU A 5 -15.39 18.06 11.41
C GLU A 5 -15.94 17.40 12.66
N ALA A 6 -15.09 17.20 13.66
CA ALA A 6 -15.52 17.01 15.02
C ALA A 6 -15.75 18.39 15.68
N SER A 7 -16.54 18.42 16.75
CA SER A 7 -17.02 19.66 17.38
C SER A 7 -15.96 20.39 18.22
N GLY A 8 -14.69 19.96 18.20
CA GLY A 8 -13.63 20.58 18.98
C GLY A 8 -13.31 21.99 18.47
N ILE A 9 -13.37 22.98 19.35
CA ILE A 9 -13.01 24.37 19.06
C ILE A 9 -11.89 24.74 20.02
N GLY A 10 -10.64 24.62 19.59
CA GLY A 10 -9.51 24.89 20.47
C GLY A 10 -8.16 24.56 19.85
N ARG A 11 -7.09 24.85 20.62
CA ARG A 11 -5.72 24.50 20.22
C ARG A 11 -5.39 23.03 20.48
N ASP A 12 -6.10 22.40 21.41
CA ASP A 12 -5.86 21.01 21.85
C ASP A 12 -6.67 20.01 21.02
N SER A 13 -6.65 20.23 19.71
CA SER A 13 -7.40 19.43 18.75
C SER A 13 -6.46 18.59 17.89
N THR A 14 -6.82 17.32 17.72
CA THR A 14 -6.11 16.35 16.90
C THR A 14 -6.92 15.98 15.65
N SER A 15 -6.31 15.21 14.74
CA SER A 15 -7.01 14.75 13.54
C SER A 15 -6.64 13.32 13.19
N MET A 16 -7.60 12.58 12.64
CA MET A 16 -7.43 11.20 12.19
C MET A 16 -7.58 11.11 10.68
N TRP A 17 -6.82 10.21 10.06
CA TRP A 17 -6.77 10.02 8.62
C TRP A 17 -6.99 8.56 8.25
N PHE A 18 -7.91 8.32 7.33
CA PHE A 18 -8.06 7.04 6.64
C PHE A 18 -7.49 7.17 5.24
N VAL A 19 -6.55 6.29 4.90
CA VAL A 19 -5.81 6.33 3.64
C VAL A 19 -5.87 4.97 2.97
N VAL A 20 -6.29 4.97 1.70
CA VAL A 20 -6.33 3.76 0.89
C VAL A 20 -5.13 3.72 -0.06
N TRP A 21 -4.23 2.79 0.21
CA TRP A 21 -3.05 2.52 -0.60
C TRP A 21 -3.41 1.87 -1.93
N GLY A 22 -2.86 2.38 -3.02
CA GLY A 22 -3.06 1.82 -4.35
C GLY A 22 -2.33 2.59 -5.45
N GLU A 23 -1.96 1.88 -6.52
CA GLU A 23 -1.22 2.46 -7.65
C GLU A 23 -1.95 3.63 -8.32
N ARG A 24 -3.29 3.59 -8.31
CA ARG A 24 -4.16 4.63 -8.90
C ARG A 24 -4.68 5.66 -7.89
N THR A 25 -4.41 5.48 -6.60
CA THR A 25 -5.00 6.28 -5.52
C THR A 25 -3.91 7.04 -4.76
N PHE A 26 -3.44 6.51 -3.65
CA PHE A 26 -2.37 7.05 -2.82
C PHE A 26 -1.22 6.04 -2.78
N HIS A 27 -0.03 6.48 -3.14
CA HIS A 27 1.17 5.67 -3.10
C HIS A 27 2.38 6.52 -2.80
N MET A 28 3.42 5.87 -2.28
CA MET A 28 4.74 6.46 -2.16
C MET A 28 5.47 6.38 -3.49
N ILE A 29 6.28 7.39 -3.76
CA ILE A 29 7.17 7.48 -4.91
C ILE A 29 8.60 7.59 -4.40
N TYR A 30 9.54 7.12 -5.20
CA TYR A 30 10.96 7.27 -4.97
C TYR A 30 11.62 7.64 -6.30
N PRO A 31 12.77 8.33 -6.28
CA PRO A 31 13.42 8.76 -7.51
C PRO A 31 13.87 7.56 -8.34
N GLN A 32 13.82 7.70 -9.67
CA GLN A 32 14.27 6.65 -10.57
C GLN A 32 15.77 6.38 -10.35
N GLY A 33 16.14 5.09 -10.28
CA GLY A 33 17.53 4.68 -10.08
C GLY A 33 17.94 4.52 -8.61
N THR A 34 17.07 4.88 -7.65
CA THR A 34 17.27 4.49 -6.24
C THR A 34 16.32 3.35 -5.87
N SER A 35 16.71 2.54 -4.87
CA SER A 35 15.83 1.52 -4.32
C SER A 35 14.92 2.13 -3.27
N ALA A 36 13.63 1.81 -3.31
CA ALA A 36 12.69 2.20 -2.26
C ALA A 36 13.11 1.60 -0.90
N GLY A 37 13.03 2.42 0.15
CA GLY A 37 13.28 2.00 1.54
C GLY A 37 14.51 2.65 2.16
N LEU A 38 14.80 2.27 3.40
CA LEU A 38 15.96 2.73 4.15
C LEU A 38 17.20 2.03 3.62
N GLN A 39 18.09 2.80 3.01
CA GLN A 39 19.38 2.31 2.54
C GLN A 39 20.40 2.57 3.64
N ARG A 40 21.05 1.49 4.10
CA ARG A 40 22.15 1.56 5.04
C ARG A 40 23.45 1.27 4.30
N ASP A 41 24.38 2.20 4.39
CA ASP A 41 25.68 2.11 3.74
C ASP A 41 26.77 2.24 4.80
N ASN A 42 27.44 1.12 5.09
CA ASN A 42 28.47 1.06 6.13
C ASN A 42 29.81 1.49 5.54
N LYS A 43 30.29 2.67 5.95
CA LYS A 43 31.56 3.24 5.49
C LYS A 43 32.75 2.73 6.29
N GLY A 44 32.52 1.89 7.30
CA GLY A 44 33.54 1.24 8.10
C GLY A 44 34.36 2.23 8.91
N LYS A 45 35.60 1.81 9.21
CA LYS A 45 36.57 2.59 9.98
C LYS A 45 37.17 3.69 9.08
N GLN A 46 37.03 4.94 9.51
CA GLN A 46 37.51 6.13 8.85
C GLN A 46 38.33 6.96 9.84
N THR A 47 39.51 7.40 9.43
CA THR A 47 40.33 8.28 10.24
C THR A 47 39.87 9.73 10.03
N LYS A 48 39.56 10.43 11.13
CA LYS A 48 39.15 11.83 11.12
C LYS A 48 40.16 12.65 11.91
N GLU A 49 40.54 13.79 11.35
CA GLU A 49 41.34 14.78 12.06
C GLU A 49 40.42 15.88 12.59
N SER A 50 40.55 16.19 13.87
CA SER A 50 39.91 17.36 14.48
C SER A 50 40.88 17.96 15.48
N SER A 51 41.14 19.26 15.35
CA SER A 51 41.98 20.02 16.28
C SER A 51 43.42 19.47 16.40
N GLY A 52 44.01 19.01 15.29
CA GLY A 52 45.39 18.49 15.25
C GLY A 52 45.58 17.09 15.87
N LEU A 53 44.49 16.44 16.26
CA LEU A 53 44.49 15.05 16.74
C LEU A 53 43.78 14.16 15.72
N VAL A 54 44.42 13.01 15.46
CA VAL A 54 43.97 12.00 14.50
C VAL A 54 43.35 10.85 15.27
N PHE A 55 42.09 10.53 15.00
CA PHE A 55 41.38 9.43 15.65
C PHE A 55 40.55 8.62 14.67
N ASP A 56 40.37 7.35 14.98
CA ASP A 56 39.63 6.40 14.18
C ASP A 56 38.16 6.35 14.58
N VAL A 57 37.26 6.44 13.60
CA VAL A 57 35.80 6.48 13.80
C VAL A 57 35.11 5.48 12.89
N TYR A 58 34.11 4.76 13.39
CA TYR A 58 33.21 3.99 12.54
C TYR A 58 32.07 4.87 12.04
N ARG A 59 31.76 4.81 10.74
CA ARG A 59 30.71 5.65 10.14
C ARG A 59 29.72 4.80 9.33
N ASP A 60 28.44 4.97 9.64
CA ASP A 60 27.32 4.48 8.83
C ASP A 60 26.58 5.66 8.20
N LYS A 61 26.13 5.50 6.96
CA LYS A 61 25.23 6.44 6.29
C LYS A 61 23.87 5.79 6.12
N PHE A 62 22.84 6.47 6.56
CA PHE A 62 21.45 6.08 6.32
C PHE A 62 20.83 7.08 5.34
N THR A 63 20.36 6.60 4.20
CA THR A 63 19.63 7.40 3.22
C THR A 63 18.22 6.86 3.07
N TRP A 64 17.25 7.77 3.05
CA TRP A 64 15.86 7.42 2.82
C TRP A 64 15.18 8.51 1.99
N ASP A 65 15.02 8.23 0.70
CA ASP A 65 14.39 9.14 -0.25
C ASP A 65 12.96 8.67 -0.51
N VAL A 66 11.98 9.40 0.02
CA VAL A 66 10.55 9.08 -0.13
C VAL A 66 9.79 10.35 -0.50
N GLY A 67 8.98 10.24 -1.55
CA GLY A 67 7.88 11.14 -1.81
C GLY A 67 6.54 10.40 -1.65
N MET A 68 5.46 11.16 -1.63
CA MET A 68 4.11 10.62 -1.71
C MET A 68 3.35 11.32 -2.83
N SER A 69 2.51 10.57 -3.54
CA SER A 69 1.62 11.10 -4.56
C SER A 69 0.17 10.82 -4.18
N VAL A 70 -0.63 11.89 -4.19
CA VAL A 70 -2.09 11.81 -4.08
C VAL A 70 -2.65 11.97 -5.49
N ARG A 71 -3.00 10.86 -6.15
CA ARG A 71 -3.61 10.93 -7.48
C ARG A 71 -5.12 11.16 -7.41
N ASP A 72 -5.79 10.50 -6.47
CA ASP A 72 -7.22 10.68 -6.23
C ASP A 72 -7.49 10.95 -4.76
N TRP A 73 -8.00 12.15 -4.49
CA TRP A 73 -8.27 12.63 -3.14
C TRP A 73 -9.47 11.96 -2.48
N ARG A 74 -10.35 11.30 -3.24
CA ARG A 74 -11.58 10.66 -2.71
C ARG A 74 -11.30 9.37 -1.93
N TYR A 75 -10.07 8.88 -2.00
CA TYR A 75 -9.57 7.70 -1.28
C TYR A 75 -8.88 8.05 0.03
N ILE A 76 -8.98 9.31 0.44
CA ILE A 76 -8.49 9.81 1.72
C ILE A 76 -9.68 10.47 2.41
N SER A 77 -9.91 10.09 3.66
CA SER A 77 -10.89 10.74 4.55
C SER A 77 -10.17 11.26 5.78
N ARG A 78 -10.51 12.47 6.22
CA ARG A 78 -9.96 13.07 7.44
C ARG A 78 -11.09 13.44 8.38
N ILE A 79 -10.89 13.16 9.65
CA ILE A 79 -11.68 13.70 10.75
C ILE A 79 -10.81 14.80 11.39
N ALA A 80 -11.21 16.05 11.24
CA ALA A 80 -10.54 17.21 11.80
C ALA A 80 -11.13 17.56 13.17
N ASN A 81 -10.37 18.30 13.97
CA ASN A 81 -10.84 18.99 15.17
C ASN A 81 -11.38 18.06 16.28
N ILE A 82 -10.66 16.98 16.56
CA ILE A 82 -10.96 16.06 17.65
C ILE A 82 -10.33 16.60 18.93
N ASP A 83 -11.15 17.08 19.87
CA ASP A 83 -10.68 17.54 21.17
C ASP A 83 -10.22 16.35 22.04
N VAL A 84 -8.97 16.42 22.52
CA VAL A 84 -8.38 15.35 23.36
C VAL A 84 -8.92 15.37 24.78
N SER A 85 -9.39 16.52 25.26
CA SER A 85 -9.97 16.64 26.61
C SER A 85 -11.35 15.99 26.73
N ASP A 86 -12.10 15.95 25.63
CA ASP A 86 -13.43 15.34 25.54
C ASP A 86 -13.39 13.84 25.20
N LEU A 87 -12.20 13.30 24.91
CA LEU A 87 -11.97 11.87 24.66
C LEU A 87 -11.85 11.08 25.97
N ASN A 88 -12.90 11.11 26.80
CA ASN A 88 -12.98 10.32 28.04
C ASN A 88 -13.82 9.05 27.84
N ALA A 89 -13.42 7.95 28.49
CA ALA A 89 -14.05 6.62 28.35
C ALA A 89 -15.53 6.54 28.79
N THR A 90 -16.00 7.54 29.53
CA THR A 90 -17.38 7.64 30.00
C THR A 90 -18.20 8.44 28.99
N ALA A 91 -18.81 7.73 28.05
CA ALA A 91 -19.73 8.26 27.04
C ALA A 91 -20.88 9.03 27.70
N THR A 92 -20.67 10.31 27.93
CA THR A 92 -21.72 11.28 28.23
C THR A 92 -21.92 12.05 26.94
N SER A 93 -23.14 12.41 26.59
CA SER A 93 -23.56 13.02 25.31
C SER A 93 -22.84 14.32 24.84
N ALA A 94 -21.75 14.71 25.50
CA ALA A 94 -20.81 15.76 25.11
C ALA A 94 -19.43 15.21 24.67
N SER A 95 -19.13 13.91 24.86
CA SER A 95 -17.93 13.29 24.32
C SER A 95 -18.08 13.17 22.81
N ALA A 96 -17.03 13.52 22.05
CA ALA A 96 -17.00 13.23 20.63
C ALA A 96 -17.21 11.71 20.44
N ASP A 97 -18.36 11.32 19.90
CA ASP A 97 -18.69 9.92 19.55
C ASP A 97 -17.77 9.47 18.41
N LEU A 98 -16.51 9.19 18.78
CA LEU A 98 -15.41 8.92 17.87
C LEU A 98 -15.75 7.72 16.99
N HIS A 99 -16.43 6.73 17.57
CA HIS A 99 -16.90 5.56 16.85
C HIS A 99 -17.80 5.92 15.66
N ASP A 100 -18.78 6.80 15.86
CA ASP A 100 -19.74 7.16 14.81
C ASP A 100 -19.11 8.06 13.75
N LEU A 101 -18.17 8.92 14.16
CA LEU A 101 -17.34 9.69 13.22
C LEU A 101 -16.44 8.79 12.37
N MET A 102 -15.83 7.75 12.97
CA MET A 102 -15.02 6.77 12.25
C MET A 102 -15.86 5.94 11.27
N VAL A 103 -17.04 5.48 11.69
CA VAL A 103 -17.99 4.80 10.81
C VAL A 103 -18.35 5.72 9.66
N THR A 104 -18.74 6.96 9.92
CA THR A 104 -19.09 7.93 8.88
C THR A 104 -17.92 8.20 7.92
N ALA A 105 -16.69 8.33 8.44
CA ALA A 105 -15.49 8.50 7.64
C ALA A 105 -15.24 7.30 6.71
N TYR A 106 -15.40 6.08 7.24
CA TYR A 106 -15.27 4.86 6.47
C TYR A 106 -16.30 4.78 5.34
N TYR A 107 -17.58 5.12 5.61
CA TYR A 107 -18.64 5.12 4.59
C TYR A 107 -18.49 6.23 3.54
N LYS A 108 -17.74 7.29 3.83
CA LYS A 108 -17.41 8.34 2.86
C LYS A 108 -16.32 7.93 1.87
N LEU A 109 -15.49 6.93 2.18
CA LEU A 109 -14.42 6.47 1.27
C LEU A 109 -14.98 5.86 -0.02
N HIS A 110 -14.38 6.24 -1.14
CA HIS A 110 -14.84 5.80 -2.46
C HIS A 110 -14.55 4.33 -2.77
N GLN A 111 -13.58 3.72 -2.08
CA GLN A 111 -13.15 2.32 -2.29
C GLN A 111 -14.33 1.33 -2.23
N ARG A 112 -15.30 1.55 -1.33
CA ARG A 112 -16.49 0.69 -1.21
C ARG A 112 -17.46 0.86 -2.38
N LYS A 113 -17.55 2.06 -2.96
CA LYS A 113 -18.51 2.38 -4.04
C LYS A 113 -18.09 1.75 -5.36
N ILE A 114 -16.83 1.34 -5.46
CA ILE A 114 -16.34 0.56 -6.58
C ILE A 114 -16.80 -0.87 -6.33
N PRO A 115 -17.65 -1.44 -7.19
CA PRO A 115 -17.77 -2.88 -7.21
C PRO A 115 -16.36 -3.41 -7.51
N HIS A 116 -15.73 -4.04 -6.52
CA HIS A 116 -14.66 -4.97 -6.85
C HIS A 116 -15.27 -5.89 -7.89
N CYS A 117 -14.55 -6.22 -8.95
CA CYS A 117 -15.07 -7.10 -9.98
C CYS A 117 -15.60 -8.38 -9.30
N THR A 118 -16.92 -8.46 -9.11
CA THR A 118 -17.60 -9.59 -8.50
C THR A 118 -17.67 -10.61 -9.61
N ARG A 119 -16.58 -11.35 -9.77
CA ARG A 119 -16.59 -12.71 -10.33
C ARG A 119 -17.46 -12.85 -11.60
N ARG A 120 -17.25 -12.01 -12.61
CA ARG A 120 -17.81 -12.27 -13.96
C ARG A 120 -16.94 -11.87 -15.15
N GLN A 121 -15.77 -11.28 -14.93
CA GLN A 121 -14.79 -10.97 -15.98
C GLN A 121 -13.40 -10.93 -15.31
N THR A 122 -12.78 -12.04 -14.90
CA THR A 122 -11.83 -12.82 -15.73
C THR A 122 -11.43 -14.12 -15.03
N CYS A 123 -12.24 -14.72 -14.15
CA CYS A 123 -11.88 -16.05 -13.64
C CYS A 123 -11.88 -17.03 -14.81
N PRO A 124 -10.73 -17.61 -15.23
CA PRO A 124 -10.80 -18.76 -16.11
C PRO A 124 -11.63 -19.85 -15.39
N PRO A 125 -12.51 -20.55 -16.10
CA PRO A 125 -13.31 -21.61 -15.50
C PRO A 125 -12.38 -22.58 -14.78
N ARG A 126 -12.75 -22.97 -13.55
CA ARG A 126 -11.99 -23.93 -12.75
C ARG A 126 -11.95 -25.25 -13.54
N HIS A 127 -10.83 -25.45 -14.24
CA HIS A 127 -10.47 -26.58 -15.10
C HIS A 127 -11.56 -27.07 -16.06
N SER A 128 -11.69 -26.43 -17.23
CA SER A 128 -11.93 -27.24 -18.44
C SER A 128 -10.71 -28.15 -18.65
N PRO A 129 -10.88 -29.48 -18.81
CA PRO A 129 -9.75 -30.37 -19.05
C PRO A 129 -8.97 -29.90 -20.29
N PRO A 130 -7.64 -30.08 -20.31
CA PRO A 130 -6.84 -29.70 -21.45
C PRO A 130 -7.38 -30.40 -22.71
N PRO A 131 -7.38 -29.73 -23.88
CA PRO A 131 -7.83 -30.36 -25.12
C PRO A 131 -7.02 -31.64 -25.37
N PRO A 132 -7.67 -32.72 -25.87
CA PRO A 132 -6.96 -33.97 -26.14
C PRO A 132 -5.80 -33.70 -27.08
N ALA A 133 -4.64 -34.28 -26.77
CA ALA A 133 -3.45 -34.16 -27.58
C ALA A 133 -3.78 -34.49 -29.05
N PRO A 134 -3.23 -33.76 -30.04
CA PRO A 134 -3.42 -34.11 -31.43
C PRO A 134 -2.96 -35.55 -31.62
N GLN A 135 -3.90 -36.42 -32.02
CA GLN A 135 -3.62 -37.81 -32.35
C GLN A 135 -2.54 -37.78 -33.43
N ARG A 136 -1.27 -37.99 -33.05
CA ARG A 136 -0.21 -38.22 -34.02
C ARG A 136 -0.68 -39.41 -34.84
N GLY A 137 -1.00 -39.15 -36.11
CA GLY A 137 -1.45 -40.17 -37.04
C GLY A 137 -0.52 -41.38 -36.89
N ARG A 138 -1.12 -42.55 -36.65
CA ARG A 138 -0.39 -43.81 -36.57
C ARG A 138 0.50 -43.87 -37.83
N PRO A 139 1.81 -44.04 -37.70
CA PRO A 139 2.67 -44.15 -38.87
C PRO A 139 2.13 -45.29 -39.74
N PRO A 140 2.13 -45.13 -41.09
CA PRO A 140 1.62 -46.16 -41.97
C PRO A 140 2.33 -47.48 -41.64
N ARG A 141 1.54 -48.54 -41.43
CA ARG A 141 2.09 -49.91 -41.30
C ARG A 141 2.95 -50.13 -42.55
N LEU A 142 4.28 -50.20 -42.36
CA LEU A 142 5.19 -50.69 -43.38
C LEU A 142 4.65 -52.03 -43.86
N ALA A 143 4.15 -52.06 -45.09
CA ALA A 143 3.81 -53.31 -45.75
C ALA A 143 5.11 -54.09 -45.86
N VAL A 144 5.24 -55.17 -45.07
CA VAL A 144 6.28 -56.17 -45.27
C VAL A 144 6.05 -56.74 -46.66
N ARG A 145 6.80 -56.24 -47.64
CA ARG A 145 6.89 -56.79 -48.98
C ARG A 145 7.43 -58.21 -48.84
N ARG A 146 6.54 -59.20 -48.81
CA ARG A 146 6.92 -60.60 -48.93
C ARG A 146 7.60 -60.74 -50.29
N GLN A 147 8.91 -60.95 -50.29
CA GLN A 147 9.63 -61.43 -51.45
C GLN A 147 9.12 -62.84 -51.76
N ARG A 148 8.40 -62.98 -52.88
CA ARG A 148 8.59 -64.04 -53.88
C ARG A 148 8.27 -63.46 -55.24
#